data_AF-A0A716MVA5-F1
#
_entry.id   AF-A0A716MVA5-F1
#
_cell.length_a   1.000
_cell.length_b   1.000
_cell.length_c   1.000
_cell.angle_alpha   90.00
_cell.angle_beta   90.00
_cell.angle_gamma   90.00
#
_symmetry.space_group_name_H-M   'P 1'
#
loop_
_entity.id
_entity.type
_entity.pdbx_description
1 polymer ?
#
loop_
_entity_poly.entity_id
_entity_poly.type
_entity_poly.pdbx_seq_one_letter_code
_entity_poly.pdbx_strand_id
1 'polypeptide(L)'
;MLSAFQLEKNRLTRLEVEESQSLIDAVWVDLVEPDDDERLRVQSELGQSLATRPELEDIEASARFFEDEDGLHIHSFFFFEDAEDHAGNSTVAFTIRDGRLFTLRERELPAFRLYRMRARSQAMVDGNAYELLLD
;
A
#
# COMPACT_ATOMS: atom_id res chain seq x y z
N MET A 1 1.72 1.15 -11.35
CA MET A 1 3.07 0.79 -10.85
C MET A 1 2.97 0.03 -9.55
N LEU A 2 3.33 -1.25 -9.58
CA LEU A 2 3.37 -2.16 -8.44
C LEU A 2 4.80 -2.28 -7.88
N SER A 3 4.92 -2.22 -6.55
CA SER A 3 6.16 -2.54 -5.81
C SER A 3 5.84 -3.46 -4.64
N ALA A 4 6.70 -4.45 -4.40
CA ALA A 4 6.52 -5.39 -3.30
C ALA A 4 7.78 -5.43 -2.42
N PHE A 5 7.59 -5.65 -1.13
CA PHE A 5 8.64 -5.68 -0.13
C PHE A 5 8.47 -6.89 0.78
N GLN A 6 9.57 -7.57 1.05
CA GLN A 6 9.64 -8.66 2.01
C GLN A 6 10.40 -8.22 3.26
N LEU A 7 10.32 -9.03 4.31
CA LEU A 7 11.01 -8.76 5.57
C LEU A 7 12.21 -9.69 5.76
N GLU A 8 13.40 -9.11 5.89
CA GLU A 8 14.63 -9.84 6.19
C GLU A 8 15.26 -9.29 7.47
N LYS A 9 15.23 -10.06 8.57
CA LYS A 9 15.72 -9.63 9.90
C LYS A 9 15.12 -8.28 10.32
N ASN A 10 13.80 -8.17 10.19
CA ASN A 10 13.02 -6.96 10.42
C ASN A 10 13.41 -5.76 9.54
N ARG A 11 14.06 -5.97 8.39
CA ARG A 11 14.33 -4.90 7.42
C ARG A 11 13.49 -5.14 6.19
N LEU A 12 12.89 -4.08 5.68
CA LEU A 12 12.20 -4.13 4.39
C LEU A 12 13.22 -4.20 3.26
N THR A 13 13.17 -5.28 2.50
CA THR A 13 13.92 -5.43 1.24
C THR A 13 12.93 -5.46 0.09
N ARG A 14 13.26 -4.76 -0.99
CA ARG A 14 12.40 -4.72 -2.18
C ARG A 14 12.52 -6.05 -2.92
N LEU A 15 11.40 -6.66 -3.27
CA LEU A 15 11.36 -7.78 -4.19
C LEU A 15 11.61 -7.29 -5.61
N GLU A 16 12.36 -8.06 -6.40
CA GLU A 16 12.50 -7.81 -7.83
C GLU A 16 11.22 -8.26 -8.52
N VAL A 17 10.23 -7.36 -8.61
CA VAL A 17 8.95 -7.67 -9.24
C VAL A 17 9.10 -7.66 -10.76
N GLU A 18 9.76 -8.69 -11.30
CA GLU A 18 9.60 -9.08 -12.70
C GLU A 18 8.29 -9.89 -12.87
N GLU A 19 7.79 -10.04 -14.10
CA GLU A 19 6.56 -10.80 -14.40
C GLU A 19 6.59 -12.25 -13.87
N SER A 20 7.78 -12.80 -13.61
CA SER A 20 7.97 -14.19 -13.19
C SER A 20 8.14 -14.40 -11.67
N GLN A 21 8.33 -13.33 -10.88
CA GLN A 21 8.52 -13.47 -9.43
C GLN A 21 7.19 -13.43 -8.68
N SER A 22 7.03 -14.30 -7.68
CA SER A 22 5.79 -14.34 -6.91
C SER A 22 5.72 -13.23 -5.87
N LEU A 23 4.52 -12.70 -5.63
CA LEU A 23 4.22 -11.76 -4.57
C LEU A 23 3.98 -12.42 -3.20
N ILE A 24 3.95 -13.76 -3.13
CA ILE A 24 3.59 -14.52 -1.92
C ILE A 24 4.49 -14.15 -0.72
N ASP A 25 5.77 -13.87 -0.92
CA ASP A 25 6.69 -13.55 0.18
C ASP A 25 6.63 -12.07 0.62
N ALA A 26 5.82 -11.24 -0.04
CA ALA A 26 5.69 -9.83 0.30
C ALA A 26 4.94 -9.65 1.64
N VAL A 27 5.48 -8.80 2.51
CA VAL A 27 4.77 -8.26 3.68
C VAL A 27 4.04 -6.95 3.34
N TRP A 28 4.50 -6.25 2.29
CA TRP A 28 3.91 -5.00 1.80
C TRP A 28 3.85 -4.98 0.29
N VAL A 29 2.67 -4.70 -0.27
CA VAL A 29 2.43 -4.45 -1.69
C VAL A 29 1.92 -3.02 -1.87
N ASP A 30 2.69 -2.19 -2.56
CA ASP A 30 2.41 -0.77 -2.83
C ASP A 30 2.06 -0.57 -4.31
N LEU A 31 0.85 -0.06 -4.57
CA LEU A 31 0.32 0.20 -5.89
C LEU A 31 0.08 1.69 -6.10
N VAL A 32 0.72 2.25 -7.13
CA VAL A 32 0.55 3.63 -7.57
C VAL A 32 -0.08 3.65 -8.95
N GLU A 33 -1.27 4.19 -9.07
CA GLU A 33 -2.05 4.20 -10.32
C GLU A 33 -1.95 2.85 -11.06
N PRO A 34 -2.33 1.74 -10.42
CA PRO A 34 -2.12 0.43 -11.05
C PRO A 34 -3.00 0.26 -12.27
N ASP A 35 -2.45 -0.39 -13.29
CA ASP A 35 -3.21 -0.85 -14.45
C ASP A 35 -3.97 -2.14 -14.13
N ASP A 36 -4.79 -2.60 -15.08
CA ASP A 36 -5.64 -3.78 -14.88
C ASP A 36 -4.81 -5.07 -14.71
N ASP A 37 -3.64 -5.16 -15.33
CA ASP A 37 -2.75 -6.33 -15.23
C ASP A 37 -2.12 -6.43 -13.84
N GLU A 38 -1.66 -5.31 -13.28
CA GLU A 38 -1.15 -5.23 -11.91
C GLU A 38 -2.25 -5.57 -10.89
N ARG A 39 -3.47 -5.09 -11.09
CA ARG A 39 -4.63 -5.41 -10.22
C ARG A 39 -4.98 -6.90 -10.30
N LEU A 40 -5.05 -7.46 -11.51
CA LEU A 40 -5.35 -8.87 -11.73
C LEU A 40 -4.26 -9.77 -11.14
N ARG A 41 -3.00 -9.34 -11.17
CA ARG A 41 -1.89 -10.06 -10.55
C ARG A 41 -2.05 -10.13 -9.03
N VAL A 42 -2.36 -9.01 -8.37
CA VAL A 42 -2.63 -8.99 -6.92
C VAL A 42 -3.81 -9.89 -6.55
N GLN A 43 -4.89 -9.83 -7.34
CA GLN A 43 -6.06 -10.68 -7.13
C GLN A 43 -5.73 -12.17 -7.32
N SER A 44 -4.97 -12.54 -8.35
CA SER A 44 -4.72 -13.94 -8.69
C SER A 44 -3.65 -14.59 -7.80
N GLU A 45 -2.61 -13.86 -7.40
CA GLU A 45 -1.54 -14.39 -6.56
C GLU A 45 -1.86 -14.32 -5.06
N LEU A 46 -2.56 -13.27 -4.62
CA LEU A 46 -2.77 -12.99 -3.18
C LEU A 46 -4.23 -13.04 -2.76
N GLY A 47 -5.16 -13.22 -3.70
CA GLY A 47 -6.60 -13.26 -3.40
C GLY A 47 -7.19 -11.91 -2.99
N GLN A 48 -6.46 -10.81 -3.17
CA GLN A 48 -6.85 -9.49 -2.67
C GLN A 48 -7.57 -8.67 -3.74
N SER A 49 -8.82 -8.31 -3.48
CA SER A 49 -9.52 -7.26 -4.23
C SER A 49 -9.02 -5.88 -3.78
N LEU A 50 -8.81 -4.97 -4.73
CA LEU A 50 -8.37 -3.60 -4.46
C LEU A 50 -9.52 -2.62 -4.69
N ALA A 51 -9.67 -1.65 -3.79
CA ALA A 51 -10.69 -0.61 -3.87
C ALA A 51 -10.70 0.09 -5.24
N THR A 52 -11.90 0.36 -5.74
CA THR A 52 -12.10 1.06 -7.02
C THR A 52 -11.87 2.56 -6.85
N ARG A 53 -11.58 3.28 -7.95
CA ARG A 53 -11.38 4.74 -7.88
C ARG A 53 -12.57 5.49 -7.26
N PRO A 54 -13.84 5.18 -7.61
CA PRO A 54 -14.98 5.81 -6.96
C PRO A 54 -15.04 5.60 -5.44
N GLU A 55 -14.67 4.42 -4.93
CA GLU A 55 -14.67 4.13 -3.49
C GLU A 55 -13.63 4.97 -2.70
N LEU A 56 -12.57 5.45 -3.37
CA LEU A 56 -11.57 6.33 -2.76
C LEU A 56 -12.06 7.78 -2.57
N GLU A 57 -13.14 8.16 -3.26
CA GLU A 57 -13.78 9.47 -3.15
C GLU A 57 -14.81 9.55 -2.02
N ASP A 58 -15.30 8.39 -1.55
CA ASP A 58 -16.27 8.34 -0.46
C ASP A 58 -15.66 8.90 0.85
N ILE A 59 -16.43 9.75 1.53
CA ILE A 59 -15.97 10.46 2.73
C ILE A 59 -16.59 9.92 4.02
N GLU A 60 -17.63 9.10 3.88
CA GLU A 60 -18.36 8.49 4.97
C GLU A 60 -17.46 7.57 5.77
N ALA A 61 -17.55 7.64 7.11
CA ALA A 61 -16.75 6.79 7.99
C ALA A 61 -16.91 5.30 7.67
N SER A 62 -18.12 4.86 7.31
CA SER A 62 -18.40 3.47 6.93
C SER A 62 -17.77 3.03 5.60
N ALA A 63 -17.43 3.97 4.72
CA ALA A 63 -16.73 3.70 3.46
C ALA A 63 -15.21 3.85 3.59
N ARG A 64 -14.72 4.34 4.74
CA ARG A 64 -13.29 4.60 4.98
C ARG A 64 -12.67 3.73 6.04
N PHE A 65 -13.43 3.29 7.02
CA PHE A 65 -12.92 2.53 8.17
C PHE A 65 -13.87 1.37 8.43
N PHE A 66 -13.54 0.21 7.88
CA PHE A 66 -14.41 -0.97 7.92
C PHE A 66 -13.60 -2.27 7.83
N GLU A 67 -14.25 -3.37 8.17
CA GLU A 67 -13.73 -4.73 8.00
C GLU A 67 -14.73 -5.54 7.16
N ASP A 68 -14.22 -6.35 6.25
CA ASP A 68 -14.99 -7.31 5.46
C ASP A 68 -14.18 -8.58 5.14
N GLU A 69 -14.60 -9.35 4.13
CA GLU A 69 -13.90 -10.58 3.71
C GLU A 69 -12.51 -10.33 3.10
N ASP A 70 -12.25 -9.10 2.65
CA ASP A 70 -10.99 -8.65 2.05
C ASP A 70 -10.05 -7.98 3.07
N GLY A 71 -10.44 -7.90 4.35
CA GLY A 71 -9.57 -7.54 5.46
C GLY A 71 -9.99 -6.28 6.22
N LEU A 72 -9.01 -5.68 6.90
CA LEU A 72 -9.16 -4.39 7.58
C LEU A 72 -8.84 -3.27 6.61
N HIS A 73 -9.79 -2.35 6.39
CA HIS A 73 -9.66 -1.24 5.45
C HIS A 73 -9.59 0.10 6.16
N ILE A 74 -8.62 0.92 5.77
CA ILE A 74 -8.40 2.28 6.28
C ILE A 74 -8.12 3.18 5.09
N HIS A 75 -9.04 4.08 4.75
CA HIS A 75 -8.85 5.09 3.72
C HIS A 75 -8.48 6.41 4.39
N SER A 76 -7.23 6.86 4.23
CA SER A 76 -6.71 8.03 4.92
C SER A 76 -6.22 9.09 3.94
N PHE A 77 -6.39 10.37 4.29
CA PHE A 77 -5.86 11.47 3.49
C PHE A 77 -4.36 11.62 3.72
N PHE A 78 -3.62 11.72 2.63
CA PHE A 78 -2.21 12.07 2.64
C PHE A 78 -1.99 13.40 1.94
N PHE A 79 -1.25 14.27 2.61
CA PHE A 79 -0.91 15.59 2.11
C PHE A 79 0.11 15.50 0.97
N PHE A 80 -0.04 16.37 -0.02
CA PHE A 80 0.96 16.61 -1.06
C PHE A 80 0.89 18.06 -1.57
N GLU A 81 1.93 18.48 -2.29
CA GLU A 81 1.94 19.69 -3.11
C GLU A 81 1.96 19.26 -4.58
N ASP A 82 1.12 19.88 -5.40
CA ASP A 82 1.07 19.61 -6.84
C ASP A 82 2.18 20.35 -7.61
N ALA A 83 2.17 20.23 -8.95
CA ALA A 83 3.18 20.87 -9.79
C ALA A 83 3.08 22.40 -9.86
N GLU A 84 1.99 22.99 -9.37
CA GLU A 84 1.73 24.43 -9.30
C GLU A 84 1.88 24.97 -7.86
N ASP A 85 2.53 24.21 -6.98
CA ASP A 85 2.74 24.51 -5.56
C ASP A 85 1.43 24.67 -4.75
N HIS A 86 0.33 24.04 -5.21
CA HIS A 86 -0.91 23.99 -4.44
C HIS A 86 -0.96 22.79 -3.50
N ALA A 87 -1.39 23.05 -2.27
CA ALA A 87 -1.64 22.03 -1.26
C ALA A 87 -2.87 21.17 -1.63
N GLY A 88 -2.74 19.86 -1.48
CA GLY A 88 -3.81 18.89 -1.74
C GLY A 88 -3.79 17.70 -0.78
N ASN A 89 -4.90 16.97 -0.78
CA ASN A 89 -5.03 15.67 -0.12
C ASN A 89 -5.32 14.61 -1.16
N SER A 90 -4.65 13.46 -1.06
CA SER A 90 -4.94 12.26 -1.84
C SER A 90 -5.35 11.15 -0.89
N THR A 91 -6.49 10.52 -1.16
CA THR A 91 -6.89 9.32 -0.41
C THR A 91 -5.93 8.18 -0.73
N VAL A 92 -5.44 7.52 0.31
CA VAL A 92 -4.71 6.26 0.22
C VAL A 92 -5.56 5.20 0.90
N ALA A 93 -5.86 4.13 0.17
CA ALA A 93 -6.48 2.94 0.73
C ALA A 93 -5.41 2.00 1.27
N PHE A 94 -5.48 1.75 2.57
CA PHE A 94 -4.70 0.74 3.26
C PHE A 94 -5.60 -0.45 3.51
N THR A 95 -5.12 -1.64 3.18
CA THR A 95 -5.80 -2.89 3.52
C THR A 95 -4.81 -3.82 4.23
N ILE A 96 -5.20 -4.38 5.37
CA ILE A 96 -4.42 -5.42 6.05
C ILE A 96 -5.21 -6.74 5.99
N ARG A 97 -4.58 -7.77 5.43
CA ARG A 97 -5.12 -9.12 5.34
C ARG A 97 -3.99 -10.15 5.39
N ASP A 98 -4.20 -11.24 6.12
CA ASP A 98 -3.25 -12.36 6.24
C ASP A 98 -1.80 -11.94 6.55
N GLY A 99 -1.66 -10.91 7.41
CA GLY A 99 -0.36 -10.38 7.83
C GLY A 99 0.36 -9.52 6.78
N ARG A 100 -0.28 -9.20 5.64
CA ARG A 100 0.23 -8.31 4.61
C ARG A 100 -0.45 -6.96 4.63
N LEU A 101 0.31 -5.93 4.31
CA LEU A 101 -0.19 -4.59 4.04
C LEU A 101 -0.31 -4.37 2.53
N PHE A 102 -1.45 -3.84 2.10
CA PHE A 102 -1.66 -3.32 0.76
C PHE A 102 -1.85 -1.82 0.84
N THR A 103 -1.17 -1.07 -0.02
CA THR A 103 -1.39 0.37 -0.19
C THR A 103 -1.76 0.67 -1.63
N LEU A 104 -2.91 1.30 -1.83
CA LEU A 104 -3.39 1.76 -3.14
C LEU A 104 -3.49 3.29 -3.12
N ARG A 105 -2.85 3.93 -4.10
CA ARG A 105 -2.79 5.39 -4.21
C ARG A 105 -2.77 5.86 -5.66
N GLU A 106 -3.32 7.04 -5.90
CA GLU A 106 -3.43 7.64 -7.23
C GLU A 106 -2.20 8.45 -7.64
N ARG A 107 -1.18 8.57 -6.78
CA ARG A 107 0.01 9.36 -7.07
C ARG A 107 1.18 9.03 -6.16
N GLU A 108 2.34 9.55 -6.55
CA GLU A 108 3.50 9.61 -5.68
C GLU A 108 3.30 10.59 -4.52
N LEU A 109 3.62 10.14 -3.31
CA LEU A 109 3.41 10.90 -2.08
C LEU A 109 4.73 11.10 -1.32
N PRO A 110 5.01 12.31 -0.78
CA PRO A 110 6.25 12.58 -0.05
C PRO A 110 6.48 11.64 1.15
N ALA A 111 5.42 11.30 1.89
CA ALA A 111 5.49 10.40 3.05
C ALA A 111 5.99 9.00 2.65
N PHE A 112 5.41 8.41 1.60
CA PHE A 112 5.83 7.10 1.07
C PHE A 112 7.29 7.13 0.57
N ARG A 113 7.68 8.18 -0.14
CA ARG A 113 9.07 8.35 -0.59
C ARG A 113 10.05 8.42 0.58
N LEU A 114 9.71 9.18 1.62
CA LEU A 114 10.53 9.32 2.81
C LEU A 114 10.62 8.00 3.60
N TYR A 115 9.49 7.32 3.78
CA TYR A 115 9.43 6.04 4.47
C TYR A 115 10.28 4.98 3.77
N ARG A 116 10.09 4.78 2.45
CA ARG A 116 10.92 3.84 1.65
C ARG A 116 12.42 4.15 1.75
N MET A 117 12.80 5.42 1.83
CA MET A 117 14.20 5.81 1.99
C MET A 117 14.76 5.37 3.36
N ARG A 118 13.99 5.56 4.45
CA ARG A 118 14.38 5.17 5.81
C ARG A 118 14.38 3.66 6.01
N ALA A 119 13.36 2.97 5.50
CA ALA A 119 13.17 1.53 5.64
C ALA A 119 14.36 0.71 5.07
N ARG A 120 15.13 1.26 4.13
CA ARG A 120 16.37 0.63 3.61
C ARG A 120 17.47 0.46 4.66
N SER A 121 17.52 1.34 5.66
CA SER A 121 18.60 1.37 6.67
C SER A 121 18.11 1.17 8.10
N GLN A 122 16.80 1.25 8.35
CA GLN A 122 16.17 1.03 9.63
C GLN A 122 15.58 -0.40 9.72
N ALA A 123 15.74 -1.02 10.89
CA ALA A 123 15.03 -2.25 11.21
C ALA A 123 13.76 -1.90 12.00
N MET A 124 12.69 -2.60 11.69
CA MET A 124 11.44 -2.62 12.43
C MET A 124 11.62 -3.32 13.79
N VAL A 125 10.77 -2.97 14.74
CA VAL A 125 10.74 -3.56 16.08
C VAL A 125 10.11 -4.94 16.03
N ASP A 126 8.86 -5.02 15.58
CA ASP A 126 8.05 -6.25 15.58
C ASP A 126 7.98 -6.88 14.18
N GLY A 127 8.16 -6.09 13.12
CA GLY A 127 8.25 -6.58 11.74
C GLY A 127 6.92 -7.09 11.19
N ASN A 128 5.83 -6.33 11.33
CA ASN A 128 4.50 -6.74 10.86
C ASN A 128 3.74 -5.61 10.14
N ALA A 129 2.66 -5.98 9.45
CA ALA A 129 1.84 -5.05 8.65
C ALA A 129 1.23 -3.89 9.46
N TYR A 130 0.90 -4.11 10.74
CA TYR A 130 0.36 -3.05 11.59
C TYR A 130 1.43 -2.03 11.97
N GLU A 131 2.65 -2.49 12.27
CA GLU A 131 3.78 -1.59 12.48
C GLU A 131 4.10 -0.79 11.21
N LEU A 132 4.09 -1.44 10.03
CA LEU A 132 4.28 -0.75 8.74
C LEU A 132 3.27 0.36 8.48
N LEU A 133 2.03 0.20 8.93
CA LEU A 133 0.98 1.19 8.76
C LEU A 133 1.08 2.37 9.74
N LEU A 134 1.66 2.13 10.93
CA LEU A 134 1.68 3.09 12.04
C LEU A 134 2.99 3.88 12.21
N ASP A 135 4.08 3.44 11.58
CA ASP A 135 5.43 4.04 11.65
C ASP A 135 5.65 5.15 10.59
#